data_AF-A0A9E2HEF1-F1
#
_entry.id   AF-A0A9E2HEF1-F1
#
_cell.length_a   1.000
_cell.length_b   1.000
_cell.length_c   1.000
_cell.angle_alpha   90.00
_cell.angle_beta   90.00
_cell.angle_gamma   90.00
#
_symmetry.space_group_name_H-M   'P 1'
#
loop_
_entity.id
_entity.type
_entity.pdbx_description
1 polymer ?
#
loop_
_entity_poly.entity_id
_entity_poly.type
_entity_poly.pdbx_seq_one_letter_code
_entity_poly.pdbx_strand_id
1 'polypeptide(L)'
;MRPEEYNMIKSRVVTLFFLTQFIEIILLSSGLYAQQSTSGPEPLPGTDPGLRPPTRSQVVITGVPAYIWHHGCGPTAVGMVVGFWDGNGFSDLVEGDASTMTSDVRAMIADDSDYPGCGQSWYDHYQDYSCPIDNGSNIVPDRSESGGAHVDNCVADFMHTSMSSYWNAYGWSWFGDDNLGFVEYVDLVLPEANPYAQSDMYEDLTFDDYKEEIDSRRPVVLLVDTDGDGGTDHFVTGIGYDEGTLNYYGIYDTWDYQVHWYRWRPLAPGNSWGIFGLTTFGLDVICVDSDSDGFGDPGYPDNTCPEDNCPSDFNFDQADTDSDGLGDVCDPDIDDDSVPNEEDNCPYTVNPSQLDDDGDAIGNICDNCPDTYNPEQYDENSDGTGDACDGDLHIQSYELPDCTVNEPYFYQFWAVGGVEPYYWQKIGGQPPYGCVFTGGQVGTITGTPTWVGDYYLIIALADSDSPPNSDTIAVSVSVIEPPRPCGDVTGEGGVDIDDVVYLIAYIFLGGSAPDPLEIGDVDCSGQIDIDDVVYMIAYIFTGGPAPCADCE
;
A
#
# COMPACT_ATOMS: atom_id res chain seq x y z
N MET A 1 2.17 -47.97 2.87
CA MET A 1 1.22 -46.97 3.36
C MET A 1 0.47 -46.44 2.16
N ARG A 2 -0.86 -46.33 2.27
CA ARG A 2 -1.67 -45.71 1.21
C ARG A 2 -1.39 -44.19 1.17
N PRO A 3 -1.54 -43.51 0.02
CA PRO A 3 -1.24 -42.07 -0.10
C PRO A 3 -1.96 -41.19 0.95
N GLU A 4 -3.17 -41.58 1.34
CA GLU A 4 -3.97 -40.91 2.38
C GLU A 4 -3.35 -41.03 3.79
N GLU A 5 -2.64 -42.13 4.09
CA GLU A 5 -1.94 -42.32 5.37
C GLU A 5 -0.63 -41.52 5.45
N TYR A 6 0.01 -41.22 4.31
CA TYR A 6 1.23 -40.43 4.23
C TYR A 6 0.97 -38.93 4.43
N ASN A 7 -0.12 -38.40 3.84
CA ASN A 7 -0.49 -36.98 3.99
C ASN A 7 -1.02 -36.66 5.40
N MET A 8 -1.71 -37.61 6.05
CA MET A 8 -2.15 -37.46 7.44
C MET A 8 -0.97 -37.52 8.44
N ILE A 9 0.09 -38.27 8.13
CA ILE A 9 1.32 -38.31 8.94
C ILE A 9 2.18 -37.05 8.68
N LYS A 10 2.27 -36.56 7.43
CA LYS A 10 2.94 -35.27 7.12
C LYS A 10 2.25 -34.10 7.82
N SER A 11 0.92 -33.99 7.74
CA SER A 11 0.14 -32.95 8.43
C SER A 11 0.36 -33.03 9.95
N ARG A 12 0.31 -34.22 10.55
CA ARG A 12 0.51 -34.36 12.01
C ARG A 12 1.95 -34.15 12.47
N VAL A 13 2.97 -34.47 11.65
CA VAL A 13 4.38 -34.24 11.99
C VAL A 13 4.76 -32.77 11.80
N VAL A 14 4.22 -32.09 10.79
CA VAL A 14 4.39 -30.65 10.58
C VAL A 14 3.69 -29.88 11.69
N THR A 15 2.44 -30.22 12.05
CA THR A 15 1.73 -29.62 13.20
C THR A 15 2.43 -29.91 14.53
N LEU A 16 3.07 -31.08 14.73
CA LEU A 16 3.85 -31.35 15.94
C LEU A 16 5.17 -30.59 15.99
N PHE A 17 5.85 -30.40 14.85
CA PHE A 17 7.11 -29.65 14.77
C PHE A 17 6.88 -28.15 15.03
N PHE A 18 5.79 -27.59 14.47
CA PHE A 18 5.37 -26.22 14.74
C PHE A 18 4.84 -26.05 16.17
N LEU A 19 4.10 -27.01 16.75
CA LEU A 19 3.70 -26.92 18.16
C LEU A 19 4.89 -27.04 19.13
N THR A 20 5.92 -27.84 18.82
CA THR A 20 7.09 -27.95 19.72
C THR A 20 8.02 -26.74 19.63
N GLN A 21 8.15 -26.10 18.46
CA GLN A 21 8.85 -24.82 18.36
C GLN A 21 8.06 -23.67 18.98
N PHE A 22 6.73 -23.66 18.86
CA PHE A 22 5.88 -22.68 19.58
C PHE A 22 5.89 -22.89 21.09
N ILE A 23 5.89 -24.13 21.59
CA ILE A 23 5.90 -24.41 23.03
C ILE A 23 7.28 -24.16 23.64
N GLU A 24 8.40 -24.37 22.92
CA GLU A 24 9.73 -23.96 23.40
C GLU A 24 9.90 -22.43 23.36
N ILE A 25 9.30 -21.71 22.41
CA ILE A 25 9.29 -20.24 22.38
C ILE A 25 8.40 -19.69 23.52
N ILE A 26 7.20 -20.24 23.74
CA ILE A 26 6.28 -19.80 24.80
C ILE A 26 6.83 -20.13 26.20
N LEU A 27 7.54 -21.26 26.40
CA LEU A 27 8.11 -21.61 27.72
C LEU A 27 9.47 -20.94 28.00
N LEU A 28 10.15 -20.40 26.98
CA LEU A 28 11.37 -19.60 27.16
C LEU A 28 11.09 -18.09 27.24
N SER A 29 9.96 -17.60 26.70
CA SER A 29 9.57 -16.18 26.78
C SER A 29 8.69 -15.82 27.99
N SER A 30 7.89 -16.76 28.52
CA SER A 30 6.90 -16.46 29.57
C SER A 30 7.47 -16.15 30.96
N GLY A 31 8.79 -16.08 31.11
CA GLY A 31 9.46 -15.77 32.38
C GLY A 31 10.30 -14.49 32.39
N LEU A 32 10.53 -13.87 31.24
CA LEU A 32 11.48 -12.75 31.10
C LEU A 32 10.81 -11.40 30.75
N TYR A 33 9.59 -11.41 30.18
CA TYR A 33 8.88 -10.20 29.71
C TYR A 33 7.65 -9.79 30.55
N ALA A 34 7.32 -10.51 31.62
CA ALA A 34 6.06 -10.33 32.34
C ALA A 34 6.13 -9.17 33.35
N GLN A 35 6.14 -7.93 32.87
CA GLN A 35 5.92 -6.72 33.66
C GLN A 35 4.76 -5.92 33.06
N GLN A 36 3.94 -5.35 33.94
CA GLN A 36 2.65 -4.74 33.63
C GLN A 36 2.58 -3.38 34.32
N SER A 37 1.86 -2.42 33.73
CA SER A 37 1.47 -1.24 34.49
C SER A 37 0.42 -1.63 35.54
N THR A 38 0.64 -1.24 36.78
CA THR A 38 -0.23 -1.59 37.91
C THR A 38 -0.70 -0.37 38.70
N SER A 39 -0.26 0.84 38.33
CA SER A 39 -0.74 2.11 38.88
C SER A 39 -1.82 2.75 38.00
N GLY A 40 -2.76 3.44 38.66
CA GLY A 40 -3.86 4.14 38.01
C GLY A 40 -3.54 5.64 37.73
N PRO A 41 -4.56 6.51 37.64
CA PRO A 41 -4.43 7.94 37.27
C PRO A 41 -3.62 8.80 38.23
N GLU A 42 -3.19 8.26 39.36
CA GLU A 42 -2.55 9.03 40.42
C GLU A 42 -1.24 8.35 40.81
N PRO A 43 -0.17 9.13 41.02
CA PRO A 43 1.08 8.60 41.53
C PRO A 43 0.85 7.89 42.85
N LEU A 44 1.59 6.82 43.08
CA LEU A 44 1.58 6.17 44.38
C LEU A 44 2.00 7.18 45.47
N PRO A 45 1.37 7.14 46.66
CA PRO A 45 1.71 8.08 47.73
C PRO A 45 3.19 8.02 48.10
N GLY A 46 3.93 9.11 47.81
CA GLY A 46 5.36 9.20 48.12
C GLY A 46 6.29 9.07 46.92
N THR A 47 5.76 8.92 45.70
CA THR A 47 6.54 9.01 44.46
C THR A 47 7.32 10.32 44.41
N ASP A 48 8.61 10.24 44.06
CA ASP A 48 9.46 11.40 43.87
C ASP A 48 8.95 12.21 42.67
N PRO A 49 8.58 13.49 42.84
CA PRO A 49 8.06 14.29 41.75
C PRO A 49 9.11 14.66 40.71
N GLY A 50 10.39 14.28 40.83
CA GLY A 50 11.36 14.42 39.73
C GLY A 50 11.70 15.85 39.30
N LEU A 51 11.14 16.88 39.96
CA LEU A 51 11.32 18.28 39.61
C LEU A 51 12.74 18.75 39.88
N ARG A 52 13.49 19.02 38.81
CA ARG A 52 14.87 19.48 38.88
C ARG A 52 15.07 20.82 38.16
N PRO A 53 15.92 21.72 38.69
CA PRO A 53 16.26 22.96 38.01
C PRO A 53 16.95 22.68 36.66
N PRO A 54 16.71 23.50 35.64
CA PRO A 54 17.37 23.31 34.36
C PRO A 54 18.89 23.40 34.44
N THR A 55 19.59 22.47 33.77
CA THR A 55 21.05 22.49 33.64
C THR A 55 21.44 22.80 32.19
N ARG A 56 22.74 23.04 31.93
CA ARG A 56 23.24 23.30 30.56
C ARG A 56 23.38 22.05 29.70
N SER A 57 23.33 20.87 30.32
CA SER A 57 23.48 19.55 29.69
C SER A 57 22.14 18.90 29.39
N GLN A 58 21.03 19.55 29.75
CA GLN A 58 19.69 19.09 29.42
C GLN A 58 19.39 19.28 27.93
N VAL A 59 18.96 18.19 27.31
CA VAL A 59 18.39 18.13 25.96
C VAL A 59 16.95 17.67 26.11
N VAL A 60 16.02 18.30 25.39
CA VAL A 60 14.60 17.96 25.37
C VAL A 60 14.10 18.10 23.94
N ILE A 61 13.39 17.08 23.44
CA ILE A 61 12.70 17.12 22.15
C ILE A 61 11.61 18.19 22.23
N THR A 62 11.65 19.15 21.30
CA THR A 62 10.59 20.15 21.16
C THR A 62 9.44 19.62 20.32
N GLY A 63 8.20 19.89 20.74
CA GLY A 63 7.00 19.54 19.97
C GLY A 63 6.31 18.25 20.41
N VAL A 64 6.86 17.50 21.37
CA VAL A 64 6.13 16.39 22.01
C VAL A 64 5.01 16.98 22.86
N PRO A 65 3.74 16.63 22.62
CA PRO A 65 2.64 17.11 23.44
C PRO A 65 2.65 16.44 24.81
N ALA A 66 2.21 17.16 25.84
CA ALA A 66 2.11 16.65 27.20
C ALA A 66 0.64 16.34 27.49
N TYR A 67 0.33 15.07 27.65
CA TYR A 67 -1.01 14.56 27.86
C TYR A 67 -1.22 14.10 29.30
N ILE A 68 -2.32 14.53 29.93
CA ILE A 68 -2.71 13.99 31.23
C ILE A 68 -3.43 12.66 31.02
N TRP A 69 -3.24 11.74 31.96
CA TRP A 69 -3.74 10.39 32.01
C TRP A 69 -5.19 10.34 31.56
N HIS A 70 -5.42 9.54 30.52
CA HIS A 70 -6.72 9.28 29.96
C HIS A 70 -6.82 7.77 29.72
N HIS A 71 -7.59 7.10 30.58
CA HIS A 71 -7.93 5.67 30.52
C HIS A 71 -6.77 4.65 30.53
N GLY A 72 -5.52 5.09 30.69
CA GLY A 72 -4.36 4.21 30.90
C GLY A 72 -3.05 4.96 30.72
N CYS A 73 -2.03 4.62 31.52
CA CYS A 73 -0.73 5.29 31.37
C CYS A 73 -0.01 4.89 30.08
N GLY A 74 -0.15 3.63 29.66
CA GLY A 74 0.42 3.13 28.40
C GLY A 74 -0.15 3.85 27.18
N PRO A 75 -1.48 3.80 26.94
CA PRO A 75 -2.10 4.48 25.81
C PRO A 75 -1.87 5.99 25.81
N THR A 76 -1.88 6.63 26.99
CA THR A 76 -1.56 8.07 27.08
C THR A 76 -0.11 8.34 26.66
N ALA A 77 0.85 7.52 27.09
CA ALA A 77 2.26 7.70 26.76
C ALA A 77 2.54 7.45 25.25
N VAL A 78 1.92 6.42 24.67
CA VAL A 78 1.97 6.16 23.22
C VAL A 78 1.26 7.27 22.44
N GLY A 79 0.12 7.77 22.92
CA GLY A 79 -0.57 8.91 22.33
C GLY A 79 0.30 10.16 22.24
N MET A 80 1.16 10.44 23.24
CA MET A 80 2.13 11.55 23.14
C MET A 80 3.15 11.35 22.00
N VAL A 81 3.54 10.10 21.70
CA VAL A 81 4.41 9.75 20.57
C VAL A 81 3.66 9.95 19.24
N VAL A 82 2.41 9.46 19.15
CA VAL A 82 1.54 9.68 17.97
C VAL A 82 1.36 11.18 17.70
N GLY A 83 0.99 11.95 18.72
CA GLY A 83 0.81 13.39 18.59
C GLY A 83 2.11 14.16 18.27
N PHE A 84 3.27 13.61 18.61
CA PHE A 84 4.55 14.15 18.15
C PHE A 84 4.71 13.97 16.64
N TRP A 85 4.48 12.76 16.12
CA TRP A 85 4.59 12.50 14.68
C TRP A 85 3.55 13.27 13.86
N ASP A 86 2.33 13.42 14.38
CA ASP A 86 1.28 14.26 13.79
C ASP A 86 1.76 15.70 13.54
N GLY A 87 2.41 16.29 14.54
CA GLY A 87 3.00 17.63 14.45
C GLY A 87 4.34 17.72 13.70
N ASN A 88 4.91 16.60 13.23
CA ASN A 88 6.26 16.53 12.66
C ASN A 88 6.32 15.66 11.38
N GLY A 89 5.45 15.93 10.42
CA GLY A 89 5.57 15.39 9.05
C GLY A 89 4.53 14.32 8.68
N PHE A 90 3.74 13.85 9.64
CA PHE A 90 2.67 12.87 9.42
C PHE A 90 1.34 13.43 9.89
N SER A 91 0.94 14.60 9.35
CA SER A 91 -0.37 15.18 9.62
C SER A 91 -1.46 14.20 9.20
N ASP A 92 -2.50 14.06 10.00
CA ASP A 92 -3.65 13.13 9.84
C ASP A 92 -3.57 11.87 10.71
N LEU A 93 -2.53 11.72 11.53
CA LEU A 93 -2.52 10.74 12.62
C LEU A 93 -3.55 11.07 13.71
N VAL A 94 -3.93 12.34 13.87
CA VAL A 94 -4.96 12.80 14.81
C VAL A 94 -5.91 13.77 14.10
N GLU A 95 -7.23 13.53 14.16
CA GLU A 95 -8.24 14.40 13.49
C GLU A 95 -8.23 15.85 14.00
N GLY A 96 -7.84 16.06 15.26
CA GLY A 96 -7.81 17.36 15.93
C GLY A 96 -6.40 17.87 16.24
N ASP A 97 -6.32 18.99 16.95
CA ASP A 97 -5.03 19.59 17.35
C ASP A 97 -4.29 18.72 18.37
N ALA A 98 -3.33 17.92 17.88
CA ALA A 98 -2.46 17.05 18.68
C ALA A 98 -1.56 17.79 19.67
N SER A 99 -1.40 19.13 19.57
CA SER A 99 -0.60 19.86 20.54
C SER A 99 -1.29 20.04 21.90
N THR A 100 -2.59 19.72 22.00
CA THR A 100 -3.40 19.86 23.21
C THR A 100 -4.35 18.69 23.43
N MET A 101 -4.79 18.47 24.67
CA MET A 101 -5.73 17.40 25.01
C MET A 101 -7.17 17.77 24.58
N THR A 102 -7.48 17.67 23.29
CA THR A 102 -8.82 17.87 22.71
C THR A 102 -9.73 16.65 22.91
N SER A 103 -10.98 16.71 22.44
CA SER A 103 -11.83 15.51 22.36
C SER A 103 -11.24 14.46 21.44
N ASP A 104 -10.60 14.88 20.36
CA ASP A 104 -10.17 13.99 19.28
C ASP A 104 -8.86 13.30 19.67
N VAL A 105 -7.96 14.02 20.35
CA VAL A 105 -6.79 13.42 21.02
C VAL A 105 -7.22 12.41 22.08
N ARG A 106 -8.25 12.73 22.85
CA ARG A 106 -8.78 11.80 23.86
C ARG A 106 -9.29 10.53 23.21
N ALA A 107 -10.13 10.65 22.17
CA ALA A 107 -10.63 9.53 21.39
C ALA A 107 -9.51 8.71 20.72
N MET A 108 -8.44 9.33 20.23
CA MET A 108 -7.26 8.63 19.71
C MET A 108 -6.56 7.80 20.80
N ILE A 109 -6.44 8.34 22.02
CA ILE A 109 -5.80 7.64 23.15
C ILE A 109 -6.67 6.48 23.62
N ALA A 110 -7.95 6.75 23.84
CA ALA A 110 -8.94 5.79 24.33
C ALA A 110 -10.36 6.30 23.99
N ASP A 111 -11.27 5.41 23.57
CA ASP A 111 -12.66 5.83 23.30
C ASP A 111 -13.31 6.44 24.57
N ASP A 112 -13.93 7.62 24.40
CA ASP A 112 -14.59 8.42 25.44
C ASP A 112 -16.13 8.34 25.27
N SER A 113 -16.62 7.30 24.58
CA SER A 113 -18.05 7.14 24.29
C SER A 113 -18.84 6.67 25.53
N ASP A 114 -20.11 7.09 25.64
CA ASP A 114 -20.94 6.87 26.84
C ASP A 114 -21.82 5.64 26.65
N TYR A 115 -21.52 4.50 27.31
CA TYR A 115 -22.39 3.31 27.25
C TYR A 115 -23.43 3.24 28.39
N PRO A 116 -24.75 3.17 28.10
CA PRO A 116 -25.78 3.07 29.13
C PRO A 116 -25.87 1.66 29.74
N GLY A 117 -25.58 1.49 31.03
CA GLY A 117 -25.82 0.22 31.73
C GLY A 117 -25.11 0.01 33.06
N CYS A 118 -24.04 0.77 33.31
CA CYS A 118 -23.34 0.80 34.58
C CYS A 118 -23.74 2.06 35.35
N GLY A 119 -23.72 2.03 36.68
CA GLY A 119 -24.19 3.17 37.48
C GLY A 119 -23.50 4.47 37.07
N GLN A 120 -24.29 5.54 36.88
CA GLN A 120 -23.81 6.84 36.40
C GLN A 120 -22.73 7.42 37.32
N SER A 121 -21.48 7.47 36.84
CA SER A 121 -20.46 8.45 37.24
C SER A 121 -20.25 9.35 36.03
N TRP A 122 -20.37 10.68 36.21
CA TRP A 122 -20.35 11.68 35.12
C TRP A 122 -18.96 11.89 34.48
N TYR A 123 -17.98 11.03 34.77
CA TYR A 123 -16.56 11.31 34.50
C TYR A 123 -15.66 10.09 34.27
N ASP A 124 -16.20 8.86 34.28
CA ASP A 124 -15.34 7.67 34.18
C ASP A 124 -15.95 6.69 33.17
N HIS A 125 -15.42 6.68 31.94
CA HIS A 125 -15.79 5.82 30.78
C HIS A 125 -15.28 4.37 30.92
N TYR A 126 -15.08 3.92 32.16
CA TYR A 126 -14.63 2.55 32.42
C TYR A 126 -15.65 1.50 31.96
N GLN A 127 -16.86 1.86 31.56
CA GLN A 127 -17.91 0.92 31.16
C GLN A 127 -17.59 0.15 29.88
N ASP A 128 -16.72 0.72 29.04
CA ASP A 128 -16.25 0.08 27.80
C ASP A 128 -15.18 -0.99 28.08
N TYR A 129 -14.55 -0.90 29.27
CA TYR A 129 -13.39 -1.67 29.68
C TYR A 129 -13.63 -2.62 30.89
N SER A 130 -14.51 -2.30 31.84
CA SER A 130 -14.93 -3.22 32.90
C SER A 130 -16.17 -2.70 33.62
N CYS A 131 -17.11 -3.56 34.04
CA CYS A 131 -18.27 -3.08 34.81
C CYS A 131 -18.72 -4.05 35.91
N PRO A 132 -18.60 -3.68 37.21
CA PRO A 132 -17.99 -2.45 37.75
C PRO A 132 -16.47 -2.37 37.53
N ILE A 133 -15.87 -1.19 37.73
CA ILE A 133 -14.40 -0.98 37.67
C ILE A 133 -13.65 -2.02 38.51
N ASP A 134 -12.61 -2.62 37.93
CA ASP A 134 -11.83 -3.68 38.53
C ASP A 134 -10.39 -3.24 38.86
N ASN A 135 -10.17 -2.85 40.11
CA ASN A 135 -8.84 -2.38 40.56
C ASN A 135 -7.92 -3.54 41.02
N GLY A 136 -7.77 -4.58 40.19
CA GLY A 136 -6.70 -5.59 40.29
C GLY A 136 -6.88 -6.77 41.26
N SER A 137 -7.91 -6.80 42.12
CA SER A 137 -8.10 -7.92 43.09
C SER A 137 -9.19 -8.93 42.71
N ASN A 138 -10.08 -8.58 41.79
CA ASN A 138 -11.03 -9.48 41.14
C ASN A 138 -11.26 -8.93 39.73
N ILE A 139 -10.52 -9.43 38.75
CA ILE A 139 -10.70 -9.03 37.35
C ILE A 139 -12.08 -9.52 36.90
N VAL A 140 -12.88 -8.62 36.35
CA VAL A 140 -14.25 -8.87 35.91
C VAL A 140 -14.26 -9.03 34.39
N PRO A 141 -15.03 -9.97 33.80
CA PRO A 141 -15.16 -10.06 32.35
C PRO A 141 -15.54 -8.71 31.72
N ASP A 142 -14.75 -8.30 30.73
CA ASP A 142 -14.94 -7.07 29.98
C ASP A 142 -15.95 -7.28 28.83
N ARG A 143 -16.64 -6.22 28.42
CA ARG A 143 -17.45 -6.15 27.22
C ARG A 143 -16.65 -6.05 25.93
N SER A 144 -15.46 -5.45 25.95
CA SER A 144 -14.54 -5.44 24.79
C SER A 144 -14.32 -6.87 24.25
N GLU A 145 -14.21 -7.85 25.15
CA GLU A 145 -14.05 -9.29 24.85
C GLU A 145 -15.24 -9.96 24.14
N SER A 146 -16.40 -9.32 24.20
CA SER A 146 -17.64 -9.83 23.61
C SER A 146 -18.02 -9.13 22.30
N GLY A 147 -17.17 -8.22 21.79
CA GLY A 147 -17.38 -7.46 20.56
C GLY A 147 -18.51 -6.44 20.65
N GLY A 148 -18.75 -5.87 21.83
CA GLY A 148 -19.93 -5.06 22.13
C GLY A 148 -19.70 -3.75 22.89
N ALA A 149 -18.45 -3.32 23.07
CA ALA A 149 -18.11 -2.03 23.69
C ALA A 149 -18.08 -0.90 22.65
N HIS A 150 -17.17 -0.98 21.67
CA HIS A 150 -17.09 -0.07 20.51
C HIS A 150 -16.23 -0.71 19.39
N VAL A 151 -15.94 0.03 18.32
CA VAL A 151 -15.03 -0.38 17.24
C VAL A 151 -13.60 -0.18 17.73
N ASP A 152 -12.69 -1.10 17.38
CA ASP A 152 -11.26 -0.97 17.67
C ASP A 152 -10.67 0.14 16.79
N ASN A 153 -10.49 1.33 17.37
CA ASN A 153 -10.09 2.52 16.61
C ASN A 153 -9.22 3.50 17.38
N CYS A 154 -8.75 3.12 18.57
CA CYS A 154 -7.89 3.94 19.40
C CYS A 154 -6.70 3.14 19.93
N VAL A 155 -5.66 3.85 20.39
CA VAL A 155 -4.43 3.24 20.90
C VAL A 155 -4.72 2.24 22.04
N ALA A 156 -5.67 2.56 22.94
CA ALA A 156 -6.00 1.70 24.08
C ALA A 156 -6.55 0.32 23.66
N ASP A 157 -7.27 0.24 22.53
CA ASP A 157 -7.87 -1.00 22.02
C ASP A 157 -6.80 -1.95 21.53
N PHE A 158 -5.90 -1.44 20.69
CA PHE A 158 -4.77 -2.18 20.15
C PHE A 158 -3.75 -2.59 21.22
N MET A 159 -3.63 -1.79 22.29
CA MET A 159 -2.87 -2.16 23.49
C MET A 159 -3.58 -3.18 24.39
N HIS A 160 -4.81 -3.59 24.07
CA HIS A 160 -5.67 -4.45 24.91
C HIS A 160 -5.80 -3.94 26.35
N THR A 161 -5.83 -2.62 26.52
CA THR A 161 -5.87 -2.00 27.83
C THR A 161 -7.15 -2.41 28.55
N SER A 162 -7.02 -2.77 29.83
CA SER A 162 -8.15 -3.25 30.65
C SER A 162 -8.82 -4.56 30.22
N MET A 163 -8.26 -5.28 29.25
CA MET A 163 -8.86 -6.53 28.75
C MET A 163 -8.61 -7.71 29.71
N SER A 164 -9.69 -8.18 30.37
CA SER A 164 -9.61 -9.20 31.43
C SER A 164 -9.01 -10.54 31.00
N SER A 165 -9.18 -10.92 29.74
CA SER A 165 -8.67 -12.15 29.11
C SER A 165 -7.15 -12.14 28.98
N TYR A 166 -6.55 -10.95 28.98
CA TYR A 166 -5.11 -10.69 29.03
C TYR A 166 -4.62 -10.41 30.46
N TRP A 167 -5.48 -10.58 31.47
CA TRP A 167 -5.19 -10.26 32.88
C TRP A 167 -4.89 -8.78 33.13
N ASN A 168 -5.41 -7.90 32.28
CA ASN A 168 -5.37 -6.45 32.48
C ASN A 168 -6.58 -6.03 33.32
N ALA A 169 -6.33 -5.33 34.42
CA ALA A 169 -7.34 -4.59 35.17
C ALA A 169 -7.52 -3.19 34.54
N TYR A 170 -8.53 -2.42 34.95
CA TYR A 170 -8.77 -1.09 34.39
C TYR A 170 -7.49 -0.21 34.32
N GLY A 171 -7.13 0.19 33.10
CA GLY A 171 -5.96 1.03 32.78
C GLY A 171 -4.60 0.31 32.75
N TRP A 172 -4.59 -1.02 32.90
CA TRP A 172 -3.38 -1.84 32.88
C TRP A 172 -3.09 -2.35 31.47
N SER A 173 -1.80 -2.44 31.13
CA SER A 173 -1.29 -3.00 29.87
C SER A 173 0.07 -3.66 30.13
N TRP A 174 0.47 -4.63 29.30
CA TRP A 174 1.76 -5.30 29.42
C TRP A 174 2.86 -4.56 28.67
N PHE A 175 4.11 -4.77 29.10
CA PHE A 175 5.26 -4.34 28.31
C PHE A 175 5.26 -5.00 26.93
N GLY A 176 5.38 -4.19 25.87
CA GLY A 176 5.31 -4.64 24.48
C GLY A 176 3.94 -4.44 23.83
N ASP A 177 2.87 -4.24 24.61
CA ASP A 177 1.55 -3.89 24.05
C ASP A 177 1.59 -2.48 23.41
N ASP A 178 2.50 -1.62 23.86
CA ASP A 178 2.77 -0.31 23.28
C ASP A 178 3.28 -0.38 21.83
N ASN A 179 3.93 -1.48 21.43
CA ASN A 179 4.27 -1.72 20.02
C ASN A 179 3.02 -1.88 19.17
N LEU A 180 2.09 -2.74 19.64
CA LEU A 180 0.83 -3.00 18.94
C LEU A 180 -0.03 -1.73 18.91
N GLY A 181 -0.11 -1.04 20.05
CA GLY A 181 -0.80 0.24 20.19
C GLY A 181 -0.39 1.29 19.17
N PHE A 182 0.92 1.42 18.90
CA PHE A 182 1.42 2.36 17.92
C PHE A 182 1.24 1.85 16.49
N VAL A 183 1.71 0.64 16.19
CA VAL A 183 1.73 0.10 14.82
C VAL A 183 0.32 -0.07 14.27
N GLU A 184 -0.58 -0.73 15.01
CA GLU A 184 -1.94 -1.01 14.51
C GLU A 184 -2.80 0.26 14.44
N TYR A 185 -2.58 1.23 15.34
CA TYR A 185 -3.25 2.53 15.25
C TYR A 185 -2.79 3.31 14.01
N VAL A 186 -1.48 3.42 13.79
CA VAL A 186 -0.95 4.15 12.64
C VAL A 186 -1.35 3.48 11.34
N ASP A 187 -1.28 2.14 11.24
CA ASP A 187 -1.73 1.39 10.06
C ASP A 187 -3.22 1.62 9.76
N LEU A 188 -4.05 1.82 10.80
CA LEU A 188 -5.47 2.11 10.64
C LEU A 188 -5.71 3.50 10.04
N VAL A 189 -4.98 4.52 10.52
CA VAL A 189 -5.27 5.93 10.21
C VAL A 189 -4.41 6.51 9.08
N LEU A 190 -3.22 5.95 8.85
CA LEU A 190 -2.23 6.40 7.88
C LEU A 190 -1.44 5.19 7.31
N PRO A 191 -2.09 4.31 6.51
CA PRO A 191 -1.51 3.05 6.03
C PRO A 191 -0.23 3.20 5.18
N GLU A 192 0.05 4.38 4.65
CA GLU A 192 1.25 4.73 3.87
C GLU A 192 2.50 4.98 4.73
N ALA A 193 2.37 5.21 6.04
CA ALA A 193 3.46 5.64 6.91
C ALA A 193 4.37 4.52 7.45
N ASN A 194 4.14 3.27 7.01
CA ASN A 194 4.89 2.06 7.36
C ASN A 194 5.48 2.09 8.80
N PRO A 195 4.62 2.03 9.83
CA PRO A 195 5.03 2.18 11.21
C PRO A 195 5.83 0.99 11.72
N TYR A 196 6.80 1.26 12.59
CA TYR A 196 7.50 0.23 13.35
C TYR A 196 7.72 0.65 14.80
N ALA A 197 7.76 -0.34 15.69
CA ALA A 197 8.08 -0.18 17.10
C ALA A 197 8.93 -1.35 17.59
N GLN A 198 9.86 -1.09 18.51
CA GLN A 198 10.72 -2.10 19.10
C GLN A 198 10.89 -1.87 20.60
N SER A 199 10.58 -2.91 21.39
CA SER A 199 10.81 -2.91 22.84
C SER A 199 12.10 -3.63 23.20
N ASP A 200 12.93 -2.98 24.00
CA ASP A 200 14.17 -3.53 24.54
C ASP A 200 14.17 -3.46 26.08
N MET A 201 14.75 -4.48 26.69
CA MET A 201 14.88 -4.58 28.14
C MET A 201 16.06 -3.72 28.62
N TYR A 202 15.99 -3.19 29.85
CA TYR A 202 17.06 -2.35 30.40
C TYR A 202 18.44 -3.03 30.35
N GLU A 203 18.49 -4.36 30.47
CA GLU A 203 19.76 -5.10 30.42
C GLU A 203 20.46 -5.07 29.05
N ASP A 204 19.69 -4.86 27.99
CA ASP A 204 20.17 -4.74 26.61
C ASP A 204 20.37 -3.28 26.18
N LEU A 205 19.95 -2.33 27.02
CA LEU A 205 19.99 -0.89 26.74
C LEU A 205 21.13 -0.18 27.46
N THR A 206 21.81 0.70 26.74
CA THR A 206 22.72 1.69 27.31
C THR A 206 22.07 3.08 27.34
N PHE A 207 22.64 3.98 28.16
CA PHE A 207 22.21 5.37 28.15
C PHE A 207 22.54 6.07 26.82
N ASP A 208 23.54 5.60 26.09
CA ASP A 208 23.90 6.17 24.79
C ASP A 208 22.87 5.78 23.72
N ASP A 209 22.31 4.56 23.76
CA ASP A 209 21.22 4.14 22.87
C ASP A 209 19.97 5.02 23.07
N TYR A 210 19.60 5.27 24.35
CA TYR A 210 18.52 6.21 24.67
C TYR A 210 18.80 7.63 24.16
N LYS A 211 20.04 8.11 24.30
CA LYS A 211 20.41 9.44 23.79
C LYS A 211 20.32 9.52 22.28
N GLU A 212 20.68 8.47 21.56
CA GLU A 212 20.62 8.44 20.10
C GLU A 212 19.19 8.66 19.59
N GLU A 213 18.19 8.06 20.26
CA GLU A 213 16.77 8.31 19.97
C GLU A 213 16.39 9.78 20.21
N ILE A 214 16.73 10.32 21.38
CA ILE A 214 16.41 11.71 21.73
C ILE A 214 17.12 12.72 20.81
N ASP A 215 18.40 12.49 20.50
CA ASP A 215 19.18 13.33 19.59
C ASP A 215 18.64 13.24 18.14
N SER A 216 18.03 12.11 17.77
CA SER A 216 17.32 11.92 16.51
C SER A 216 15.87 12.42 16.53
N ARG A 217 15.46 13.13 17.59
CA ARG A 217 14.09 13.64 17.81
C ARG A 217 13.02 12.55 17.85
N ARG A 218 13.34 11.33 18.27
CA ARG A 218 12.35 10.26 18.44
C ARG A 218 12.00 10.10 19.91
N PRO A 219 10.79 10.50 20.36
CA PRO A 219 10.36 10.21 21.72
C PRO A 219 10.17 8.70 21.88
N VAL A 220 10.40 8.21 23.09
CA VAL A 220 10.29 6.78 23.44
C VAL A 220 9.29 6.60 24.58
N VAL A 221 8.83 5.38 24.79
CA VAL A 221 7.98 5.03 25.94
C VAL A 221 8.77 4.11 26.87
N LEU A 222 8.79 4.40 28.17
CA LEU A 222 9.48 3.59 29.17
C LEU A 222 8.47 2.97 30.13
N LEU A 223 8.68 1.71 30.49
CA LEU A 223 7.99 1.08 31.62
C LEU A 223 8.89 1.16 32.86
N VAL A 224 8.36 1.74 33.93
CA VAL A 224 9.11 2.06 35.15
C VAL A 224 8.43 1.52 36.42
N ASP A 225 9.22 1.38 37.47
CA ASP A 225 8.79 1.19 38.87
C ASP A 225 8.94 2.53 39.60
N THR A 226 7.84 3.18 39.95
CA THR A 226 7.85 4.52 40.55
C THR A 226 8.01 4.54 42.06
N ASP A 227 7.80 3.43 42.78
CA ASP A 227 7.80 3.38 44.24
C ASP A 227 8.95 2.54 44.86
N GLY A 228 9.64 1.77 44.03
CA GLY A 228 10.82 0.98 44.38
C GLY A 228 10.49 -0.36 45.02
N ASP A 229 9.30 -0.91 44.83
CA ASP A 229 8.94 -2.24 45.33
C ASP A 229 9.51 -3.39 44.49
N GLY A 230 10.05 -3.07 43.30
CA GLY A 230 10.67 -4.01 42.37
C GLY A 230 9.70 -4.59 41.33
N GLY A 231 8.46 -4.12 41.27
CA GLY A 231 7.52 -4.34 40.17
C GLY A 231 7.28 -3.05 39.40
N THR A 232 7.05 -3.15 38.10
CA THR A 232 6.65 -2.00 37.30
C THR A 232 5.23 -1.58 37.63
N ASP A 233 4.97 -0.29 37.48
CA ASP A 233 3.67 0.27 37.78
C ASP A 233 3.23 1.32 36.77
N HIS A 234 4.13 1.92 35.97
CA HIS A 234 3.80 3.08 35.16
C HIS A 234 4.54 3.16 33.80
N PHE A 235 3.83 3.56 32.75
CA PHE A 235 4.41 3.95 31.46
C PHE A 235 4.60 5.47 31.38
N VAL A 236 5.71 5.91 30.82
CA VAL A 236 6.07 7.33 30.69
C VAL A 236 6.72 7.63 29.34
N THR A 237 6.52 8.84 28.82
CA THR A 237 7.11 9.27 27.55
C THR A 237 8.47 9.92 27.80
N GLY A 238 9.54 9.28 27.34
CA GLY A 238 10.90 9.80 27.36
C GLY A 238 11.13 10.82 26.25
N ILE A 239 11.55 12.02 26.64
CA ILE A 239 11.66 13.17 25.75
C ILE A 239 12.99 13.92 25.89
N GLY A 240 13.88 13.50 26.78
CA GLY A 240 15.06 14.30 27.08
C GLY A 240 16.11 13.58 27.91
N TYR A 241 17.30 14.15 28.01
CA TYR A 241 18.35 13.61 28.87
C TYR A 241 19.19 14.73 29.50
N ASP A 242 19.81 14.43 30.65
CA ASP A 242 20.80 15.28 31.30
C ASP A 242 22.05 14.45 31.62
N GLU A 243 23.15 14.74 30.93
CA GLU A 243 24.42 14.05 31.10
C GLU A 243 25.33 14.75 32.11
N GLY A 244 25.91 13.97 33.03
CA GLY A 244 26.80 14.51 34.05
C GLY A 244 27.53 13.45 34.84
N THR A 245 27.80 13.70 36.12
CA THR A 245 28.37 12.66 37.01
C THR A 245 27.41 11.50 37.23
N LEU A 246 26.12 11.75 37.06
CA LEU A 246 25.04 10.78 37.01
C LEU A 246 24.19 11.15 35.80
N ASN A 247 23.73 10.13 35.08
CA ASN A 247 22.89 10.29 33.90
C ASN A 247 21.41 10.31 34.31
N TYR A 248 20.64 11.19 33.68
CA TYR A 248 19.20 11.32 33.89
C TYR A 248 18.46 11.27 32.56
N TYR A 249 17.27 10.69 32.58
CA TYR A 249 16.29 10.76 31.51
C TYR A 249 15.19 11.75 31.94
N GLY A 250 14.71 12.51 30.97
CA GLY A 250 13.66 13.50 31.07
C GLY A 250 12.39 12.93 30.48
N ILE A 251 11.29 13.00 31.21
CA ILE A 251 10.00 12.46 30.78
C ILE A 251 8.91 13.54 30.83
N TYR A 252 7.87 13.35 30.03
CA TYR A 252 6.54 13.75 30.47
C TYR A 252 5.93 12.62 31.29
N ASP A 253 5.38 13.01 32.42
CA ASP A 253 4.53 12.17 33.23
C ASP A 253 3.11 12.21 32.64
N THR A 254 2.35 11.14 32.82
CA THR A 254 0.91 11.16 32.51
C THR A 254 0.12 11.93 33.58
N TRP A 255 0.71 12.38 34.69
CA TRP A 255 -0.01 13.12 35.75
C TRP A 255 0.09 14.64 35.65
N ASP A 256 1.06 15.20 34.92
CA ASP A 256 1.20 16.65 34.73
C ASP A 256 1.94 17.06 33.45
N TYR A 257 2.04 18.38 33.21
CA TYR A 257 2.62 18.95 31.99
C TYR A 257 4.10 19.36 32.11
N GLN A 258 4.79 18.97 33.17
CA GLN A 258 6.18 19.35 33.42
C GLN A 258 7.14 18.23 33.03
N VAL A 259 8.34 18.63 32.63
CA VAL A 259 9.42 17.66 32.38
C VAL A 259 10.02 17.25 33.71
N HIS A 260 9.96 15.95 33.99
CA HIS A 260 10.50 15.36 35.20
C HIS A 260 11.79 14.61 34.91
N TRP A 261 12.73 14.64 35.86
CA TRP A 261 14.10 14.18 35.64
C TRP A 261 14.48 13.09 36.63
N TYR A 262 14.66 11.87 36.11
CA TYR A 262 14.95 10.68 36.91
C TYR A 262 16.27 10.06 36.54
N ARG A 263 16.92 9.43 37.52
CA ARG A 263 18.24 8.85 37.31
C ARG A 263 18.12 7.62 36.41
N TRP A 264 18.93 7.52 35.38
CA TRP A 264 19.05 6.31 34.56
C TRP A 264 19.60 5.15 35.41
N ARG A 265 18.76 4.16 35.72
CA ARG A 265 19.09 2.98 36.53
C ARG A 265 18.09 1.83 36.32
N PRO A 266 18.49 0.58 36.54
CA PRO A 266 17.58 -0.57 36.41
C PRO A 266 16.54 -0.59 37.53
N LEU A 267 15.45 -1.29 37.24
CA LEU A 267 14.52 -1.86 38.21
C LEU A 267 15.27 -2.61 39.32
N ALA A 268 15.07 -2.21 40.57
CA ALA A 268 15.54 -2.96 41.74
C ALA A 268 14.82 -2.52 43.02
N PRO A 269 14.58 -3.43 43.99
CA PRO A 269 14.00 -3.05 45.27
C PRO A 269 14.78 -1.90 45.95
N GLY A 270 14.07 -0.82 46.29
CA GLY A 270 14.61 0.41 46.87
C GLY A 270 15.11 1.44 45.86
N ASN A 271 15.08 1.15 44.55
CA ASN A 271 15.31 2.12 43.49
C ASN A 271 13.97 2.63 42.94
N SER A 272 13.36 3.63 43.57
CA SER A 272 12.21 4.32 42.98
C SER A 272 12.59 4.94 41.62
N TRP A 273 11.72 4.91 40.62
CA TRP A 273 12.01 5.25 39.22
C TRP A 273 13.09 4.36 38.58
N GLY A 274 12.98 3.05 38.78
CA GLY A 274 13.80 2.05 38.10
C GLY A 274 13.21 1.71 36.73
N ILE A 275 14.03 1.66 35.69
CA ILE A 275 13.59 1.33 34.33
C ILE A 275 13.59 -0.20 34.17
N PHE A 276 12.48 -0.73 33.67
CA PHE A 276 12.38 -2.12 33.24
C PHE A 276 12.83 -2.30 31.79
N GLY A 277 12.32 -1.44 30.90
CA GLY A 277 12.63 -1.41 29.47
C GLY A 277 12.08 -0.14 28.82
N LEU A 278 12.36 0.03 27.53
CA LEU A 278 11.77 1.09 26.71
C LEU A 278 11.37 0.57 25.33
N THR A 279 10.49 1.31 24.69
CA THR A 279 10.05 1.10 23.32
C THR A 279 10.43 2.30 22.47
N THR A 280 11.09 2.04 21.35
CA THR A 280 11.37 3.00 20.28
C THR A 280 10.31 2.92 19.18
N PHE A 281 10.06 4.03 18.50
CA PHE A 281 9.02 4.15 17.48
C PHE A 281 9.58 4.88 16.26
N GLY A 282 9.15 4.48 15.07
CA GLY A 282 9.46 5.18 13.84
C GLY A 282 8.36 5.02 12.80
N LEU A 283 8.31 5.99 11.91
CA LEU A 283 7.47 6.00 10.71
C LEU A 283 8.40 6.17 9.52
N ASP A 284 8.31 5.26 8.55
CA ASP A 284 9.03 5.37 7.29
C ASP A 284 8.04 5.88 6.24
N VAL A 285 8.33 7.03 5.61
CA VAL A 285 7.50 7.54 4.49
C VAL A 285 7.79 6.68 3.26
N ILE A 286 6.80 5.89 2.86
CA ILE A 286 6.72 5.35 1.50
C ILE A 286 6.11 6.49 0.69
N CYS A 287 6.96 7.31 0.05
CA CYS A 287 6.62 8.33 -0.95
C CYS A 287 5.34 9.17 -0.74
N VAL A 288 5.46 10.46 -0.39
CA VAL A 288 4.36 11.40 -0.65
C VAL A 288 4.28 11.57 -2.17
N ASP A 289 3.25 11.01 -2.77
CA ASP A 289 3.03 10.86 -4.21
C ASP A 289 1.55 11.21 -4.48
N SER A 290 1.31 12.45 -4.89
CA SER A 290 -0.05 13.01 -4.98
C SER A 290 -0.87 12.45 -6.15
N ASP A 291 -0.24 12.05 -7.24
CA ASP A 291 -0.91 11.55 -8.44
C ASP A 291 -0.74 10.03 -8.66
N SER A 292 0.02 9.38 -7.77
CA SER A 292 0.24 7.94 -7.71
C SER A 292 1.00 7.38 -8.90
N ASP A 293 1.93 8.14 -9.47
CA ASP A 293 2.79 7.72 -10.58
C ASP A 293 4.10 7.04 -10.14
N GLY A 294 4.37 6.99 -8.83
CA GLY A 294 5.53 6.36 -8.23
C GLY A 294 6.72 7.31 -8.02
N PHE A 295 6.56 8.60 -8.30
CA PHE A 295 7.51 9.65 -7.99
C PHE A 295 6.99 10.51 -6.84
N GLY A 296 7.92 11.10 -6.09
CA GLY A 296 7.59 11.83 -4.86
C GLY A 296 7.50 13.32 -5.08
N ASP A 297 6.44 13.91 -4.54
CA ASP A 297 6.23 15.35 -4.52
C ASP A 297 7.49 16.11 -4.04
N PRO A 298 7.93 17.16 -4.77
CA PRO A 298 8.98 18.06 -4.32
C PRO A 298 8.63 18.75 -3.00
N GLY A 299 9.65 18.93 -2.15
CA GLY A 299 9.50 19.64 -0.86
C GLY A 299 9.30 18.74 0.36
N TYR A 300 9.27 17.41 0.17
CA TYR A 300 9.25 16.41 1.23
C TYR A 300 10.65 15.77 1.40
N PRO A 301 11.52 16.30 2.28
CA PRO A 301 12.93 15.87 2.38
C PRO A 301 13.12 14.44 2.90
N ASP A 302 12.07 13.84 3.46
CA ASP A 302 12.07 12.47 3.98
C ASP A 302 11.51 11.46 2.96
N ASN A 303 11.10 11.91 1.75
CA ASN A 303 10.70 11.01 0.66
C ASN A 303 11.86 10.07 0.29
N THR A 304 11.53 8.78 0.20
CA THR A 304 12.49 7.71 -0.17
C THR A 304 12.44 7.34 -1.66
N CYS A 305 11.46 7.86 -2.39
CA CYS A 305 11.30 7.76 -3.84
C CYS A 305 12.07 8.87 -4.60
N PRO A 306 12.29 8.72 -5.92
CA PRO A 306 12.79 9.80 -6.77
C PRO A 306 11.80 10.98 -6.82
N GLU A 307 12.30 12.19 -7.06
CA GLU A 307 11.50 13.42 -7.11
C GLU A 307 10.67 13.48 -8.40
N ASP A 308 9.43 13.95 -8.28
CA ASP A 308 8.46 14.13 -9.36
C ASP A 308 8.57 15.53 -10.01
N ASN A 309 8.67 15.58 -11.35
CA ASN A 309 8.69 16.81 -12.13
C ASN A 309 7.30 17.33 -12.55
N CYS A 310 6.22 16.58 -12.29
CA CYS A 310 4.82 17.00 -12.46
C CYS A 310 3.91 16.52 -11.30
N PRO A 311 4.03 17.08 -10.09
CA PRO A 311 3.42 16.57 -8.82
C PRO A 311 1.89 16.50 -8.74
N SER A 312 1.18 16.86 -9.81
CA SER A 312 -0.27 16.86 -9.88
C SER A 312 -0.81 16.11 -11.10
N ASP A 313 0.06 15.65 -12.00
CA ASP A 313 -0.29 15.17 -13.31
C ASP A 313 0.53 13.92 -13.66
N PHE A 314 -0.09 12.76 -13.45
CA PHE A 314 0.52 11.44 -13.62
C PHE A 314 1.42 11.33 -14.86
N ASN A 315 2.72 11.10 -14.66
CA ASN A 315 3.71 10.98 -15.73
C ASN A 315 4.87 10.03 -15.38
N PHE A 316 4.56 8.72 -15.34
CA PHE A 316 5.48 7.63 -15.00
C PHE A 316 6.86 7.65 -15.68
N ASP A 317 6.99 8.21 -16.89
CA ASP A 317 8.26 8.29 -17.62
C ASP A 317 9.14 9.49 -17.25
N GLN A 318 8.56 10.49 -16.56
CA GLN A 318 9.21 11.72 -16.13
C GLN A 318 9.96 12.40 -17.29
N ALA A 319 9.34 12.39 -18.47
CA ALA A 319 9.88 13.07 -19.64
C ALA A 319 10.00 14.58 -19.38
N ASP A 320 11.12 15.16 -19.82
CA ASP A 320 11.51 16.57 -19.65
C ASP A 320 12.42 16.93 -20.83
N THR A 321 11.80 17.40 -21.90
CA THR A 321 12.40 17.58 -23.23
C THR A 321 13.47 18.67 -23.25
N ASP A 322 13.26 19.77 -22.53
CA ASP A 322 14.17 20.91 -22.48
C ASP A 322 15.13 20.89 -21.27
N SER A 323 14.88 20.00 -20.30
CA SER A 323 15.61 19.84 -19.04
C SER A 323 15.55 21.05 -18.12
N ASP A 324 14.42 21.78 -18.08
CA ASP A 324 14.20 22.90 -17.16
C ASP A 324 13.73 22.47 -15.76
N GLY A 325 13.32 21.20 -15.61
CA GLY A 325 12.85 20.58 -14.38
C GLY A 325 11.32 20.54 -14.23
N LEU A 326 10.55 21.03 -15.20
CA LEU A 326 9.13 20.73 -15.38
C LEU A 326 9.00 19.54 -16.34
N GLY A 327 8.13 18.58 -16.03
CA GLY A 327 7.90 17.47 -16.95
C GLY A 327 7.03 17.87 -18.14
N ASP A 328 7.19 17.17 -19.27
CA ASP A 328 6.48 17.43 -20.53
C ASP A 328 4.95 17.52 -20.35
N VAL A 329 4.39 16.79 -19.38
CA VAL A 329 2.95 16.74 -19.10
C VAL A 329 2.42 18.05 -18.48
N CYS A 330 3.24 18.72 -17.67
CA CYS A 330 2.87 19.94 -16.95
C CYS A 330 3.61 21.20 -17.42
N ASP A 331 4.53 21.05 -18.39
CA ASP A 331 5.25 22.15 -19.02
C ASP A 331 4.38 22.90 -20.05
N PRO A 332 4.18 24.22 -19.94
CA PRO A 332 3.47 25.02 -20.95
C PRO A 332 4.21 25.22 -22.28
N ASP A 333 5.51 24.95 -22.36
CA ASP A 333 6.40 25.16 -23.52
C ASP A 333 7.51 24.08 -23.52
N ILE A 334 7.15 22.85 -23.90
CA ILE A 334 7.91 21.60 -23.71
C ILE A 334 9.35 21.66 -24.25
N ASP A 335 9.63 22.50 -25.26
CA ASP A 335 10.95 22.60 -25.87
C ASP A 335 11.65 23.96 -25.70
N ASP A 336 11.07 24.89 -24.93
CA ASP A 336 11.53 26.26 -24.65
C ASP A 336 11.94 27.04 -25.91
N ASP A 337 11.21 26.86 -27.01
CA ASP A 337 11.41 27.59 -28.26
C ASP A 337 10.72 28.97 -28.29
N SER A 338 9.95 29.28 -27.23
CA SER A 338 9.10 30.46 -27.04
C SER A 338 7.77 30.45 -27.79
N VAL A 339 7.32 29.31 -28.32
CA VAL A 339 6.00 29.08 -28.89
C VAL A 339 5.26 28.08 -27.98
N PRO A 340 4.17 28.49 -27.29
CA PRO A 340 3.45 27.58 -26.40
C PRO A 340 2.92 26.32 -27.11
N ASN A 341 2.87 25.19 -26.42
CA ASN A 341 2.48 23.88 -26.98
C ASN A 341 1.21 23.90 -27.85
N GLU A 342 0.19 24.68 -27.48
CA GLU A 342 -1.07 24.78 -28.23
C GLU A 342 -0.95 25.50 -29.59
N GLU A 343 0.10 26.29 -29.77
CA GLU A 343 0.39 27.07 -30.99
C GLU A 343 1.59 26.50 -31.79
N ASP A 344 2.28 25.50 -31.25
CA ASP A 344 3.49 24.91 -31.83
C ASP A 344 3.18 23.72 -32.75
N ASN A 345 3.68 23.77 -33.99
CA ASN A 345 3.61 22.67 -34.95
C ASN A 345 4.74 21.62 -34.84
N CYS A 346 5.67 21.77 -33.88
CA CYS A 346 6.63 20.76 -33.44
C CYS A 346 6.88 20.81 -31.91
N PRO A 347 5.90 20.46 -31.05
CA PRO A 347 5.96 20.67 -29.58
C PRO A 347 7.13 20.04 -28.83
N TYR A 348 7.92 19.17 -29.47
CA TYR A 348 9.06 18.48 -28.87
C TYR A 348 10.38 18.81 -29.59
N THR A 349 10.40 19.80 -30.48
CA THR A 349 11.57 20.09 -31.33
C THR A 349 11.63 21.57 -31.69
N VAL A 350 12.56 22.26 -31.02
CA VAL A 350 12.82 23.70 -31.13
C VAL A 350 12.72 24.21 -32.57
N ASN A 351 11.66 24.96 -32.86
CA ASN A 351 11.36 25.47 -34.20
C ASN A 351 10.72 26.88 -34.19
N PRO A 352 11.36 27.93 -33.65
CA PRO A 352 10.71 29.24 -33.43
C PRO A 352 10.18 29.95 -34.69
N SER A 353 10.54 29.44 -35.87
CA SER A 353 10.04 29.93 -37.16
C SER A 353 8.69 29.35 -37.59
N GLN A 354 8.24 28.23 -37.01
CA GLN A 354 6.95 27.59 -37.30
C GLN A 354 6.72 27.40 -38.81
N LEU A 355 7.75 26.97 -39.54
CA LEU A 355 7.66 26.73 -40.99
C LEU A 355 6.94 25.42 -41.24
N ASP A 356 5.95 25.45 -42.13
CA ASP A 356 5.12 24.33 -42.60
C ASP A 356 4.81 24.59 -44.08
N ASP A 357 5.54 23.92 -44.97
CA ASP A 357 5.55 24.21 -46.41
C ASP A 357 4.35 23.57 -47.16
N ASP A 358 3.84 22.44 -46.68
CA ASP A 358 2.74 21.71 -47.32
C ASP A 358 1.37 21.90 -46.65
N GLY A 359 1.34 22.46 -45.45
CA GLY A 359 0.16 22.86 -44.72
C GLY A 359 -0.57 21.73 -44.01
N ASP A 360 0.14 20.69 -43.57
CA ASP A 360 -0.43 19.57 -42.82
C ASP A 360 -0.48 19.76 -41.29
N ALA A 361 0.02 20.91 -40.82
CA ALA A 361 0.13 21.31 -39.41
C ALA A 361 1.27 20.63 -38.63
N ILE A 362 2.18 19.92 -39.30
CA ILE A 362 3.45 19.46 -38.74
C ILE A 362 4.57 20.36 -39.28
N GLY A 363 5.44 20.86 -38.41
CA GLY A 363 6.50 21.78 -38.83
C GLY A 363 7.61 21.07 -39.60
N ASN A 364 8.19 21.75 -40.60
CA ASN A 364 9.24 21.20 -41.49
C ASN A 364 10.42 20.52 -40.79
N ILE A 365 10.72 20.86 -39.51
CA ILE A 365 11.84 20.28 -38.78
C ILE A 365 11.49 18.92 -38.13
N CYS A 366 10.21 18.69 -37.83
CA CYS A 366 9.69 17.46 -37.23
C CYS A 366 8.80 16.66 -38.20
N ASP A 367 8.59 17.17 -39.42
CA ASP A 367 7.85 16.50 -40.49
C ASP A 367 8.75 15.50 -41.25
N ASN A 368 8.31 14.24 -41.32
CA ASN A 368 8.97 13.17 -42.07
C ASN A 368 8.69 13.19 -43.57
N CYS A 369 7.81 14.08 -44.05
CA CYS A 369 7.56 14.39 -45.44
C CYS A 369 7.30 15.90 -45.71
N PRO A 370 8.29 16.81 -45.49
CA PRO A 370 8.13 18.28 -45.49
C PRO A 370 7.51 18.97 -46.72
N ASP A 371 7.31 18.22 -47.81
CA ASP A 371 6.75 18.70 -49.08
C ASP A 371 5.44 17.98 -49.47
N THR A 372 4.93 17.04 -48.65
CA THR A 372 3.83 16.13 -48.98
C THR A 372 2.87 15.86 -47.81
N TYR A 373 1.76 16.60 -47.80
CA TYR A 373 0.70 16.53 -46.77
C TYR A 373 0.46 15.14 -46.16
N ASN A 374 0.80 14.95 -44.88
CA ASN A 374 0.69 13.70 -44.14
C ASN A 374 0.60 13.93 -42.61
N PRO A 375 -0.50 14.50 -42.12
CA PRO A 375 -0.63 14.91 -40.71
C PRO A 375 -0.49 13.75 -39.72
N GLU A 376 -0.70 12.50 -40.15
CA GLU A 376 -0.53 11.32 -39.31
C GLU A 376 0.93 10.83 -39.17
N GLN A 377 1.87 11.36 -39.95
CA GLN A 377 3.32 11.11 -39.86
C GLN A 377 3.72 9.61 -39.81
N TYR A 378 2.93 8.73 -40.44
CA TYR A 378 3.26 7.29 -40.49
C TYR A 378 4.62 7.05 -41.16
N ASP A 379 5.48 6.30 -40.49
CA ASP A 379 6.78 5.81 -40.96
C ASP A 379 6.93 4.34 -40.53
N GLU A 380 6.33 3.44 -41.31
CA GLU A 380 6.22 2.02 -40.96
C GLU A 380 7.58 1.32 -40.85
N ASN A 381 8.54 1.75 -41.68
CA ASN A 381 9.85 1.14 -41.76
C ASN A 381 10.88 1.80 -40.79
N SER A 382 10.48 2.90 -40.14
CA SER A 382 11.27 3.71 -39.21
C SER A 382 12.60 4.19 -39.78
N ASP A 383 12.64 4.51 -41.08
CA ASP A 383 13.83 5.02 -41.74
C ASP A 383 13.96 6.56 -41.69
N GLY A 384 12.94 7.23 -41.14
CA GLY A 384 12.84 8.68 -41.00
C GLY A 384 12.14 9.38 -42.17
N THR A 385 11.68 8.65 -43.18
CA THR A 385 10.88 9.14 -44.31
C THR A 385 9.46 8.63 -44.17
N GLY A 386 8.47 9.53 -44.16
CA GLY A 386 7.07 9.11 -44.00
C GLY A 386 6.52 8.38 -45.22
N ASP A 387 5.56 7.48 -45.00
CA ASP A 387 4.92 6.65 -46.04
C ASP A 387 4.32 7.47 -47.20
N ALA A 388 3.96 8.73 -46.94
CA ALA A 388 3.36 9.62 -47.93
C ALA A 388 4.35 10.06 -49.03
N CYS A 389 5.64 10.12 -48.69
CA CYS A 389 6.72 10.49 -49.60
C CYS A 389 7.77 9.37 -49.76
N ASP A 390 7.64 8.28 -49.00
CA ASP A 390 8.45 7.09 -49.14
C ASP A 390 8.16 6.40 -50.49
N GLY A 391 9.18 6.36 -51.34
CA GLY A 391 9.15 5.67 -52.63
C GLY A 391 9.61 4.22 -52.55
N ASP A 392 10.19 3.82 -51.42
CA ASP A 392 10.77 2.50 -51.22
C ASP A 392 9.68 1.47 -50.90
N LEU A 393 9.91 0.25 -51.38
CA LEU A 393 8.95 -0.84 -51.19
C LEU A 393 9.00 -1.34 -49.75
N HIS A 394 7.88 -1.24 -49.02
CA HIS A 394 7.74 -1.87 -47.70
C HIS A 394 6.35 -2.49 -47.48
N ILE A 395 6.25 -3.38 -46.49
CA ILE A 395 5.00 -4.02 -46.06
C ILE A 395 4.35 -3.15 -44.99
N GLN A 396 3.14 -2.63 -45.26
CA GLN A 396 2.35 -1.95 -44.23
C GLN A 396 1.99 -2.94 -43.12
N SER A 397 2.34 -2.64 -41.88
CA SER A 397 2.20 -3.54 -40.76
C SER A 397 1.27 -2.97 -39.70
N TYR A 398 0.34 -3.81 -39.29
CA TYR A 398 -0.47 -3.59 -38.11
C TYR A 398 -0.30 -4.83 -37.24
N GLU A 399 -0.44 -4.69 -35.91
CA GLU A 399 -0.69 -5.86 -35.08
C GLU A 399 -1.87 -6.63 -35.68
N LEU A 400 -1.64 -7.90 -36.03
CA LEU A 400 -2.71 -8.68 -36.63
C LEU A 400 -3.78 -8.89 -35.56
N PRO A 401 -5.07 -8.67 -35.88
CA PRO A 401 -6.13 -8.87 -34.90
C PRO A 401 -6.07 -10.27 -34.31
N ASP A 402 -6.24 -10.35 -33.00
CA ASP A 402 -6.45 -11.61 -32.30
C ASP A 402 -7.63 -12.35 -32.89
N CYS A 403 -7.58 -13.68 -32.82
CA CYS A 403 -8.62 -14.53 -33.38
C CYS A 403 -9.08 -15.58 -32.39
N THR A 404 -10.36 -15.92 -32.46
CA THR A 404 -10.96 -16.90 -31.57
C THR A 404 -10.84 -18.31 -32.14
N VAL A 405 -10.47 -19.27 -31.32
CA VAL A 405 -10.44 -20.68 -31.71
C VAL A 405 -11.81 -21.14 -32.24
N ASN A 406 -11.80 -21.85 -33.36
CA ASN A 406 -12.96 -22.34 -34.11
C ASN A 406 -13.80 -21.30 -34.86
N GLU A 407 -13.42 -20.02 -34.87
CA GLU A 407 -14.09 -18.97 -35.67
C GLU A 407 -13.31 -18.63 -36.95
N PRO A 408 -13.97 -18.23 -38.06
CA PRO A 408 -13.28 -17.91 -39.30
C PRO A 408 -12.41 -16.66 -39.16
N TYR A 409 -11.18 -16.73 -39.67
CA TYR A 409 -10.21 -15.64 -39.69
C TYR A 409 -9.83 -15.26 -41.12
N PHE A 410 -9.73 -13.95 -41.38
CA PHE A 410 -9.29 -13.37 -42.65
C PHE A 410 -8.44 -12.12 -42.37
N TYR A 411 -7.23 -12.07 -42.93
CA TYR A 411 -6.37 -10.89 -42.93
C TYR A 411 -5.70 -10.72 -44.29
N GLN A 412 -5.53 -9.48 -44.75
CA GLN A 412 -4.83 -9.14 -45.99
C GLN A 412 -3.70 -8.16 -45.69
N PHE A 413 -2.52 -8.43 -46.26
CA PHE A 413 -1.36 -7.53 -46.19
C PHE A 413 -1.39 -6.50 -47.33
N TRP A 414 -0.83 -5.33 -47.07
CA TRP A 414 -0.74 -4.22 -48.01
C TRP A 414 0.71 -3.81 -48.22
N ALA A 415 1.03 -3.39 -49.45
CA ALA A 415 2.35 -2.91 -49.84
C ALA A 415 2.27 -1.40 -50.04
N VAL A 416 3.32 -0.70 -49.62
CA VAL A 416 3.53 0.74 -49.87
C VAL A 416 4.78 0.88 -50.74
N GLY A 417 4.79 1.91 -51.59
CA GLY A 417 5.92 2.20 -52.48
C GLY A 417 6.20 1.14 -53.55
N GLY A 418 7.38 1.24 -54.16
CA GLY A 418 7.86 0.34 -55.22
C GLY A 418 7.03 0.34 -56.51
N VAL A 419 7.26 -0.67 -57.37
CA VAL A 419 6.61 -0.76 -58.70
C VAL A 419 5.71 -2.00 -58.84
N GLU A 420 4.39 -1.79 -58.93
CA GLU A 420 3.42 -2.85 -59.21
C GLU A 420 3.73 -3.64 -60.50
N PRO A 421 3.45 -4.97 -60.56
CA PRO A 421 2.76 -5.77 -59.54
C PRO A 421 3.67 -6.30 -58.43
N TYR A 422 3.09 -6.44 -57.23
CA TYR A 422 3.75 -7.02 -56.07
C TYR A 422 3.72 -8.56 -56.04
N TYR A 423 4.67 -9.15 -55.32
CA TYR A 423 4.83 -10.58 -55.14
C TYR A 423 5.04 -10.93 -53.65
N TRP A 424 4.04 -11.56 -53.06
CA TRP A 424 4.01 -11.95 -51.65
C TRP A 424 4.37 -13.42 -51.44
N GLN A 425 5.20 -13.70 -50.44
CA GLN A 425 5.61 -15.06 -50.10
C GLN A 425 5.81 -15.25 -48.59
N LYS A 426 5.26 -16.33 -48.01
CA LYS A 426 5.69 -16.80 -46.69
C LYS A 426 7.06 -17.46 -46.79
N ILE A 427 8.05 -16.92 -46.09
CA ILE A 427 9.43 -17.42 -46.06
C ILE A 427 9.80 -18.14 -44.75
N GLY A 428 8.99 -17.98 -43.69
CA GLY A 428 9.25 -18.61 -42.39
C GLY A 428 8.02 -18.72 -41.48
N GLY A 429 8.19 -19.44 -40.37
CA GLY A 429 7.16 -19.60 -39.33
C GLY A 429 5.97 -20.50 -39.71
N GLN A 430 4.86 -20.37 -39.00
CA GLN A 430 3.65 -21.21 -39.14
C GLN A 430 2.39 -20.40 -38.78
N PRO A 431 1.40 -20.28 -39.68
CA PRO A 431 0.11 -19.68 -39.34
C PRO A 431 -0.65 -20.54 -38.32
N PRO A 432 -1.67 -19.95 -37.64
CA PRO A 432 -2.56 -20.69 -36.76
C PRO A 432 -3.00 -22.03 -37.36
N TYR A 433 -3.00 -23.08 -36.55
CA TYR A 433 -3.41 -24.40 -37.04
C TYR A 433 -4.85 -24.34 -37.59
N GLY A 434 -5.04 -24.62 -38.88
CA GLY A 434 -6.32 -24.50 -39.56
C GLY A 434 -6.46 -23.24 -40.45
N CYS A 435 -5.46 -22.36 -40.40
CA CYS A 435 -5.28 -21.21 -41.29
C CYS A 435 -4.16 -21.46 -42.30
N VAL A 436 -4.22 -20.77 -43.44
CA VAL A 436 -3.24 -20.87 -44.53
C VAL A 436 -2.88 -19.47 -45.02
N PHE A 437 -1.58 -19.22 -45.21
CA PHE A 437 -1.11 -18.04 -45.94
C PHE A 437 -1.18 -18.30 -47.45
N THR A 438 -1.84 -17.40 -48.19
CA THR A 438 -1.88 -17.40 -49.65
C THR A 438 -1.13 -16.18 -50.17
N GLY A 439 -0.06 -16.42 -50.94
CA GLY A 439 0.76 -15.38 -51.59
C GLY A 439 0.54 -15.28 -53.10
N GLY A 440 1.34 -14.44 -53.77
CA GLY A 440 1.18 -14.08 -55.18
C GLY A 440 1.02 -12.57 -55.32
N GLN A 441 0.03 -12.10 -56.10
CA GLN A 441 -0.25 -10.66 -56.21
C GLN A 441 -0.91 -10.05 -54.96
N VAL A 442 -1.48 -10.89 -54.09
CA VAL A 442 -2.08 -10.50 -52.82
C VAL A 442 -1.58 -11.47 -51.75
N GLY A 443 -1.15 -10.95 -50.60
CA GLY A 443 -0.83 -11.74 -49.41
C GLY A 443 -2.02 -11.79 -48.45
N THR A 444 -2.51 -12.98 -48.11
CA THR A 444 -3.63 -13.16 -47.16
C THR A 444 -3.40 -14.31 -46.20
N ILE A 445 -3.98 -14.24 -44.99
CA ILE A 445 -4.16 -15.37 -44.07
C ILE A 445 -5.65 -15.66 -43.99
N THR A 446 -6.03 -16.91 -44.27
CA THR A 446 -7.44 -17.32 -44.24
C THR A 446 -7.60 -18.71 -43.64
N GLY A 447 -8.64 -18.92 -42.83
CA GLY A 447 -9.05 -20.24 -42.35
C GLY A 447 -9.82 -20.19 -41.05
N THR A 448 -9.78 -21.28 -40.28
CA THR A 448 -10.42 -21.39 -38.97
C THR A 448 -9.39 -21.98 -38.01
N PRO A 449 -8.88 -21.22 -37.02
CA PRO A 449 -7.87 -21.71 -36.11
C PRO A 449 -8.46 -22.80 -35.20
N THR A 450 -7.66 -23.79 -34.85
CA THR A 450 -8.11 -25.01 -34.13
C THR A 450 -7.42 -25.23 -32.81
N TRP A 451 -6.43 -24.40 -32.49
CA TRP A 451 -5.60 -24.50 -31.30
C TRP A 451 -5.24 -23.11 -30.81
N VAL A 452 -5.49 -22.87 -29.53
CA VAL A 452 -5.13 -21.65 -28.79
C VAL A 452 -3.61 -21.51 -28.72
N GLY A 453 -3.12 -20.28 -28.74
CA GLY A 453 -1.72 -19.91 -28.59
C GLY A 453 -1.23 -18.93 -29.66
N ASP A 454 0.04 -18.56 -29.56
CA ASP A 454 0.65 -17.55 -30.42
C ASP A 454 1.40 -18.18 -31.60
N TYR A 455 1.16 -17.64 -32.78
CA TYR A 455 1.70 -18.16 -34.04
C TYR A 455 2.50 -17.08 -34.74
N TYR A 456 3.74 -17.42 -35.11
CA TYR A 456 4.67 -16.49 -35.74
C TYR A 456 4.89 -16.88 -37.21
N LEU A 457 4.93 -15.89 -38.10
CA LEU A 457 5.21 -16.05 -39.53
C LEU A 457 6.18 -14.97 -40.02
N ILE A 458 6.97 -15.33 -41.01
CA ILE A 458 7.84 -14.38 -41.72
C ILE A 458 7.36 -14.30 -43.17
N ILE A 459 7.03 -13.09 -43.60
CA ILE A 459 6.47 -12.77 -44.90
C ILE A 459 7.49 -11.92 -45.66
N ALA A 460 7.62 -12.18 -46.95
CA ALA A 460 8.42 -11.39 -47.89
C ALA A 460 7.52 -10.78 -48.95
N LEU A 461 7.83 -9.54 -49.31
CA LEU A 461 7.25 -8.76 -50.39
C LEU A 461 8.36 -8.44 -51.39
N ALA A 462 8.08 -8.52 -52.68
CA ALA A 462 8.93 -8.00 -53.73
C ALA A 462 8.10 -7.26 -54.78
N ASP A 463 8.65 -6.22 -55.38
CA ASP A 463 8.00 -5.48 -56.46
C ASP A 463 8.44 -6.02 -57.84
N SER A 464 8.08 -5.31 -58.90
CA SER A 464 8.40 -5.69 -60.28
C SER A 464 9.61 -4.96 -60.88
N ASP A 465 10.36 -4.22 -60.06
CA ASP A 465 11.52 -3.47 -60.53
C ASP A 465 12.68 -4.38 -60.99
N SER A 466 13.71 -3.79 -61.58
CA SER A 466 14.88 -4.53 -62.08
C SER A 466 16.19 -3.86 -61.67
N PRO A 467 16.86 -4.35 -60.60
CA PRO A 467 16.51 -5.50 -59.76
C PRO A 467 15.25 -5.25 -58.89
N PRO A 468 14.51 -6.30 -58.49
CA PRO A 468 13.35 -6.14 -57.61
C PRO A 468 13.79 -5.59 -56.25
N ASN A 469 13.04 -4.63 -55.73
CA ASN A 469 13.11 -4.26 -54.33
C ASN A 469 12.36 -5.32 -53.52
N SER A 470 12.76 -5.53 -52.28
CA SER A 470 12.14 -6.53 -51.43
C SER A 470 12.17 -6.12 -49.98
N ASP A 471 11.09 -6.43 -49.29
CA ASP A 471 10.94 -6.22 -47.85
C ASP A 471 10.49 -7.52 -47.17
N THR A 472 10.79 -7.65 -45.87
CA THR A 472 10.41 -8.80 -45.07
C THR A 472 9.99 -8.40 -43.68
N ILE A 473 8.87 -8.96 -43.23
CA ILE A 473 8.34 -8.72 -41.89
C ILE A 473 8.10 -10.04 -41.13
N ALA A 474 8.31 -9.99 -39.82
CA ALA A 474 7.87 -11.04 -38.90
C ALA A 474 6.61 -10.57 -38.17
N VAL A 475 5.56 -11.38 -38.18
CA VAL A 475 4.28 -11.06 -37.55
C VAL A 475 3.80 -12.20 -36.66
N SER A 476 3.03 -11.86 -35.63
CA SER A 476 2.35 -12.79 -34.72
C SER A 476 0.83 -12.72 -34.90
N VAL A 477 0.17 -13.85 -34.68
CA VAL A 477 -1.30 -13.94 -34.54
C VAL A 477 -1.58 -14.74 -33.27
N SER A 478 -2.30 -14.13 -32.32
CA SER A 478 -2.76 -14.82 -31.12
C SER A 478 -4.09 -15.50 -31.42
N VAL A 479 -4.17 -16.80 -31.11
CA VAL A 479 -5.45 -17.52 -31.08
C VAL A 479 -5.89 -17.62 -29.63
N ILE A 480 -6.96 -16.93 -29.28
CA ILE A 480 -7.53 -16.93 -27.93
C ILE A 480 -8.73 -17.88 -27.84
N GLU A 481 -9.05 -18.28 -26.61
CA GLU A 481 -10.35 -18.90 -26.34
C GLU A 481 -11.46 -17.84 -26.52
N PRO A 482 -12.69 -18.25 -26.88
CA PRO A 482 -13.81 -17.32 -26.84
C PRO A 482 -13.91 -16.70 -25.44
N PRO A 483 -14.22 -15.40 -25.34
CA PRO A 483 -14.40 -14.76 -24.04
C PRO A 483 -15.43 -15.56 -23.23
N ARG A 484 -15.10 -15.82 -21.96
CA ARG A 484 -16.01 -16.53 -21.06
C ARG A 484 -17.26 -15.68 -20.82
N PRO A 485 -18.46 -16.27 -20.78
CA PRO A 485 -19.64 -15.54 -20.39
C PRO A 485 -19.45 -14.95 -18.98
N CYS A 486 -19.80 -13.68 -18.80
CA CYS A 486 -19.87 -13.04 -17.49
C CYS A 486 -20.75 -13.89 -16.55
N GLY A 487 -20.23 -14.23 -15.36
CA GLY A 487 -20.86 -15.15 -14.41
C GLY A 487 -20.54 -16.64 -14.56
N ASP A 488 -19.79 -17.08 -15.59
CA ASP A 488 -19.28 -18.47 -15.72
C ASP A 488 -17.89 -18.57 -15.03
N VAL A 489 -17.91 -18.49 -13.71
CA VAL A 489 -16.71 -18.48 -12.85
C VAL A 489 -16.05 -19.85 -12.78
N THR A 490 -16.75 -20.93 -13.12
CA THR A 490 -16.19 -22.29 -13.18
C THR A 490 -15.64 -22.67 -14.55
N GLY A 491 -16.02 -21.96 -15.62
CA GLY A 491 -15.39 -22.02 -16.95
C GLY A 491 -15.87 -23.17 -17.84
N GLU A 492 -17.05 -23.72 -17.59
CA GLU A 492 -17.65 -24.83 -18.36
C GLU A 492 -18.49 -24.39 -19.56
N GLY A 493 -18.65 -23.09 -19.78
CA GLY A 493 -19.34 -22.49 -20.93
C GLY A 493 -20.78 -22.07 -20.67
N GLY A 494 -21.19 -21.87 -19.40
CA GLY A 494 -22.52 -21.38 -19.06
C GLY A 494 -22.68 -21.03 -17.58
N VAL A 495 -23.65 -20.15 -17.29
CA VAL A 495 -23.93 -19.66 -15.93
C VAL A 495 -25.00 -20.51 -15.26
N ASP A 496 -24.64 -21.27 -14.22
CA ASP A 496 -25.54 -22.13 -13.45
C ASP A 496 -25.30 -22.12 -11.93
N ILE A 497 -25.80 -23.14 -11.23
CA ILE A 497 -25.74 -23.19 -9.76
C ILE A 497 -24.33 -23.48 -9.23
N ASP A 498 -23.48 -24.12 -10.02
CA ASP A 498 -22.11 -24.42 -9.63
C ASP A 498 -21.28 -23.13 -9.54
N ASP A 499 -21.54 -22.15 -10.42
CA ASP A 499 -20.97 -20.80 -10.35
C ASP A 499 -21.38 -20.03 -9.08
N VAL A 500 -22.66 -20.11 -8.69
CA VAL A 500 -23.16 -19.50 -7.45
C VAL A 500 -22.44 -20.10 -6.24
N VAL A 501 -22.23 -21.42 -6.24
CA VAL A 501 -21.51 -22.11 -5.16
C VAL A 501 -20.05 -21.68 -5.12
N TYR A 502 -19.43 -21.47 -6.28
CA TYR A 502 -18.06 -20.97 -6.39
C TYR A 502 -17.93 -19.58 -5.77
N LEU A 503 -18.79 -18.62 -6.13
CA LEU A 503 -18.73 -17.26 -5.56
C LEU A 503 -18.97 -17.25 -4.05
N ILE A 504 -19.92 -18.04 -3.55
CA ILE A 504 -20.13 -18.18 -2.10
C ILE A 504 -18.86 -18.71 -1.41
N ALA A 505 -18.16 -19.67 -2.04
CA ALA A 505 -16.93 -20.21 -1.48
C ALA A 505 -15.79 -19.19 -1.49
N TYR A 506 -15.66 -18.40 -2.56
CA TYR A 506 -14.71 -17.30 -2.64
C TYR A 506 -14.98 -16.25 -1.53
N ILE A 507 -16.20 -15.71 -1.47
CA ILE A 507 -16.57 -14.62 -0.56
C ILE A 507 -16.50 -15.05 0.91
N PHE A 508 -17.00 -16.23 1.26
CA PHE A 508 -17.22 -16.61 2.67
C PHE A 508 -16.32 -17.72 3.19
N LEU A 509 -15.67 -18.50 2.32
CA LEU A 509 -14.98 -19.73 2.71
C LEU A 509 -13.49 -19.73 2.34
N GLY A 510 -12.95 -18.60 1.88
CA GLY A 510 -11.55 -18.48 1.46
C GLY A 510 -11.22 -19.33 0.22
N GLY A 511 -12.20 -19.47 -0.68
CA GLY A 511 -12.03 -20.12 -1.98
C GLY A 511 -11.10 -19.35 -2.91
N SER A 512 -10.75 -19.96 -4.04
CA SER A 512 -9.98 -19.27 -5.08
C SER A 512 -10.79 -18.13 -5.69
N ALA A 513 -10.11 -17.04 -6.04
CA ALA A 513 -10.73 -15.94 -6.77
C ALA A 513 -11.13 -16.37 -8.19
N PRO A 514 -12.21 -15.80 -8.75
CA PRO A 514 -12.50 -15.90 -10.17
C PRO A 514 -11.30 -15.48 -11.05
N ASP A 515 -11.17 -16.07 -12.23
CA ASP A 515 -10.08 -15.80 -13.16
C ASP A 515 -10.61 -15.76 -14.61
N PRO A 516 -10.69 -14.57 -15.24
CA PRO A 516 -10.31 -13.26 -14.69
C PRO A 516 -11.28 -12.79 -13.58
N LEU A 517 -10.86 -11.86 -12.72
CA LEU A 517 -11.59 -11.51 -11.49
C LEU A 517 -13.00 -10.99 -11.80
N GLU A 518 -13.07 -10.19 -12.86
CA GLU A 518 -14.23 -9.48 -13.37
C GLU A 518 -15.40 -10.42 -13.70
N ILE A 519 -15.14 -11.69 -14.05
CA ILE A 519 -16.22 -12.68 -14.32
C ILE A 519 -17.11 -12.97 -13.12
N GLY A 520 -16.65 -12.62 -11.91
CA GLY A 520 -17.40 -12.75 -10.67
C GLY A 520 -18.30 -11.56 -10.33
N ASP A 521 -18.10 -10.40 -10.96
CA ASP A 521 -18.92 -9.19 -10.80
C ASP A 521 -20.04 -9.20 -11.84
N VAL A 522 -21.12 -9.91 -11.53
CA VAL A 522 -22.20 -10.19 -12.49
C VAL A 522 -23.22 -9.06 -12.59
N ASP A 523 -23.21 -8.14 -11.64
CA ASP A 523 -24.07 -6.96 -11.61
C ASP A 523 -23.35 -5.66 -12.02
N CYS A 524 -22.05 -5.76 -12.32
CA CYS A 524 -21.18 -4.69 -12.82
C CYS A 524 -21.07 -3.52 -11.83
N SER A 525 -20.94 -3.83 -10.55
CA SER A 525 -20.78 -2.86 -9.45
C SER A 525 -19.33 -2.45 -9.21
N GLY A 526 -18.36 -3.17 -9.77
CA GLY A 526 -16.92 -3.04 -9.52
C GLY A 526 -16.45 -3.77 -8.27
N GLN A 527 -17.31 -4.56 -7.63
CA GLN A 527 -17.00 -5.36 -6.44
C GLN A 527 -17.56 -6.77 -6.59
N ILE A 528 -16.89 -7.77 -6.01
CA ILE A 528 -17.41 -9.14 -5.93
C ILE A 528 -17.90 -9.39 -4.52
N ASP A 529 -19.21 -9.34 -4.32
CA ASP A 529 -19.82 -9.48 -3.01
C ASP A 529 -21.13 -10.32 -3.02
N ILE A 530 -21.92 -10.19 -1.96
CA ILE A 530 -23.14 -10.98 -1.80
C ILE A 530 -24.23 -10.58 -2.81
N ASP A 531 -24.21 -9.36 -3.35
CA ASP A 531 -25.18 -8.88 -4.31
C ASP A 531 -25.03 -9.60 -5.65
N ASP A 532 -23.80 -9.96 -6.07
CA ASP A 532 -23.52 -10.83 -7.22
C ASP A 532 -24.16 -12.21 -7.09
N VAL A 533 -24.01 -12.82 -5.91
CA VAL A 533 -24.61 -14.13 -5.60
C VAL A 533 -26.13 -14.05 -5.69
N VAL A 534 -26.73 -12.98 -5.18
CA VAL A 534 -28.19 -12.75 -5.25
C VAL A 534 -28.63 -12.53 -6.69
N TYR A 535 -27.85 -11.78 -7.47
CA TYR A 535 -28.11 -11.49 -8.87
C TYR A 535 -28.10 -12.78 -9.71
N MET A 536 -27.09 -13.62 -9.56
CA MET A 536 -27.00 -14.93 -10.24
C MET A 536 -28.17 -15.85 -9.89
N ILE A 537 -28.55 -15.95 -8.62
CA ILE A 537 -29.70 -16.75 -8.19
C ILE A 537 -30.99 -16.23 -8.84
N ALA A 538 -31.16 -14.90 -8.94
CA ALA A 538 -32.31 -14.30 -9.58
C ALA A 538 -32.36 -14.61 -11.08
N TYR A 539 -31.23 -14.52 -11.78
CA TYR A 539 -31.09 -14.89 -13.19
C TYR A 539 -31.47 -16.36 -13.42
N ILE A 540 -30.84 -17.28 -12.70
CA ILE A 540 -30.99 -18.74 -12.89
C ILE A 540 -32.41 -19.21 -12.57
N PHE A 541 -32.98 -18.78 -11.44
CA PHE A 541 -34.21 -19.38 -10.91
C PHE A 541 -35.47 -18.53 -11.09
N THR A 542 -35.34 -17.22 -11.22
CA THR A 542 -36.49 -16.31 -11.24
C THR A 542 -36.70 -15.60 -12.58
N GLY A 543 -35.81 -15.82 -13.54
CA GLY A 543 -35.83 -15.17 -14.85
C GLY A 543 -35.45 -13.69 -14.76
N GLY A 544 -34.54 -13.36 -13.85
CA GLY A 544 -33.90 -12.05 -13.77
C GLY A 544 -33.11 -11.70 -15.03
N PRO A 545 -32.55 -10.48 -15.10
CA PRO A 545 -31.67 -10.09 -16.21
C PRO A 545 -30.44 -11.02 -16.29
N ALA A 546 -29.88 -11.17 -17.49
CA ALA A 546 -28.61 -11.87 -17.64
C ALA A 546 -27.48 -11.10 -16.93
N PRO A 547 -26.39 -11.78 -16.50
CA PRO A 547 -25.14 -11.12 -16.14
C PRO A 547 -24.72 -10.10 -17.20
N CYS A 548 -23.96 -9.09 -16.82
CA CYS A 548 -23.58 -8.03 -17.75
C CYS A 548 -22.87 -8.59 -19.01
N ALA A 549 -23.03 -7.88 -20.13
CA ALA A 549 -22.65 -8.40 -21.44
C ALA A 549 -21.12 -8.50 -21.62
N ASP A 550 -20.39 -7.59 -20.97
CA ASP A 550 -18.95 -7.47 -21.01
C ASP A 550 -18.49 -7.30 -19.55
N CYS A 551 -17.76 -8.31 -19.05
CA CYS A 551 -17.01 -8.26 -17.80
C CYS A 551 -15.61 -7.75 -18.19
N GLU A 552 -15.46 -6.45 -18.48
CA GLU A 552 -14.17 -5.80 -18.80
C GLU A 552 -13.50 -5.22 -17.56
#